data_AF-A0A1V6FS22-F1
#
_entry.id   AF-A0A1V6FS22-F1
#
_cell.length_a   1.000
_cell.length_b   1.000
_cell.length_c   1.000
_cell.angle_alpha   90.00
_cell.angle_beta   90.00
_cell.angle_gamma   90.00
#
_symmetry.space_group_name_H-M   'P 1'
#
loop_
_entity.id
_entity.type
_entity.pdbx_description
1 polymer ?
#
loop_
_entity_poly.entity_id
_entity_poly.type
_entity_poly.pdbx_seq_one_letter_code
_entity_poly.pdbx_strand_id
1 'polypeptide(L)'
;MNLDDNNKENFKSNSENNLEVNFTDKQTLKEKSITTNIDSSSTQLRKKISKTKKKNNGLIWAFKITFITLFLAAFFSLISEFTNYFHYIISIILLFILIFLSLIADAIGVAATSCNPEPIYALASRKEPGSKQALLLIRNAEKVSNICCDVIGDICGIVSGALLIGITYKFSASFSESAKLIINIAAASIVAGFTVGGKAFFKNISVRRSKDIVLLTARFISIFYNPKDMPTKKKKK
;
A
#
# COMPACT_ATOMS: atom_id res chain seq x y z
N MET A 1 20.89 77.07 -6.16
CA MET A 1 22.33 76.81 -5.94
C MET A 1 22.47 76.32 -4.51
N ASN A 2 23.12 75.18 -4.31
CA ASN A 2 23.24 74.34 -3.10
C ASN A 2 22.09 73.33 -2.88
N LEU A 3 21.99 72.36 -3.79
CA LEU A 3 21.42 71.03 -3.56
C LEU A 3 22.53 70.04 -3.91
N ASP A 4 23.41 69.63 -2.99
CA ASP A 4 24.35 68.52 -3.31
C ASP A 4 24.86 67.68 -2.12
N ASP A 5 24.67 68.08 -0.85
CA ASP A 5 25.17 67.26 0.28
C ASP A 5 24.12 66.35 0.95
N ASN A 6 22.82 66.54 0.67
CA ASN A 6 21.77 65.59 1.11
C ASN A 6 21.65 64.33 0.22
N ASN A 7 22.41 64.27 -0.88
CA ASN A 7 22.31 63.20 -1.87
C ASN A 7 23.32 62.07 -1.66
N LYS A 8 24.31 62.22 -0.77
CA LYS A 8 25.31 61.15 -0.52
C LYS A 8 25.00 60.27 0.69
N GLU A 9 24.28 60.74 1.70
CA GLU A 9 23.81 59.87 2.80
C GLU A 9 22.56 59.06 2.42
N ASN A 10 21.69 59.62 1.55
CA ASN A 10 20.57 58.87 0.98
C ASN A 10 21.00 57.76 0.02
N PHE A 11 22.21 57.80 -0.54
CA PHE A 11 22.67 56.80 -1.50
C PHE A 11 23.30 55.56 -0.86
N LYS A 12 23.79 55.66 0.39
CA LYS A 12 24.29 54.48 1.15
C LYS A 12 23.20 53.73 1.89
N SER A 13 22.19 54.42 2.44
CA SER A 13 21.06 53.77 3.12
C SER A 13 20.07 53.10 2.14
N ASN A 14 19.94 53.61 0.92
CA ASN A 14 19.08 52.99 -0.11
C ASN A 14 19.71 51.76 -0.80
N SER A 15 21.01 51.49 -0.66
CA SER A 15 21.63 50.35 -1.35
C SER A 15 21.54 49.05 -0.55
N GLU A 16 21.57 49.12 0.79
CA GLU A 16 21.46 47.92 1.64
C GLU A 16 20.00 47.43 1.78
N ASN A 17 19.02 48.34 1.82
CA ASN A 17 17.60 47.95 1.89
C ASN A 17 17.03 47.36 0.58
N ASN A 18 17.64 47.66 -0.58
CA ASN A 18 17.16 47.18 -1.88
C ASN A 18 17.67 45.78 -2.28
N LEU A 19 18.65 45.23 -1.55
CA LEU A 19 19.16 43.87 -1.76
C LEU A 19 18.42 42.82 -0.93
N GLU A 20 17.93 43.16 0.27
CA GLU A 20 17.12 42.24 1.09
C GLU A 20 15.67 42.07 0.60
N VAL A 21 15.09 43.07 -0.06
CA VAL A 21 13.69 42.98 -0.55
C VAL A 21 13.58 42.13 -1.83
N ASN A 22 14.62 42.06 -2.66
CA ASN A 22 14.55 41.39 -3.97
C ASN A 22 14.81 39.86 -3.97
N PHE A 23 15.34 39.29 -2.88
CA PHE A 23 15.54 37.82 -2.78
C PHE A 23 14.31 37.11 -2.20
N THR A 24 13.55 37.80 -1.36
CA THR A 24 12.35 37.29 -0.69
C THR A 24 11.13 37.22 -1.64
N ASP A 25 11.04 38.13 -2.62
CA ASP A 25 9.93 38.15 -3.59
C ASP A 25 10.07 37.17 -4.76
N LYS A 26 11.28 36.64 -5.02
CA LYS A 26 11.46 35.56 -6.02
C LYS A 26 11.10 34.18 -5.50
N GLN A 27 11.02 33.99 -4.18
CA GLN A 27 10.55 32.73 -3.59
C GLN A 27 9.02 32.67 -3.47
N THR A 28 8.36 33.79 -3.16
CA THR A 28 6.88 33.85 -3.07
C THR A 28 6.17 33.82 -4.43
N LEU A 29 6.82 34.24 -5.53
CA LEU A 29 6.25 34.14 -6.89
C LEU A 29 6.43 32.76 -7.56
N LYS A 30 7.42 31.96 -7.14
CA LYS A 30 7.60 30.58 -7.62
C LYS A 30 6.75 29.56 -6.84
N GLU A 31 6.39 29.90 -5.60
CA GLU A 31 5.51 29.07 -4.77
C GLU A 31 4.02 29.26 -5.09
N LYS A 32 3.62 30.43 -5.64
CA LYS A 32 2.22 30.77 -5.98
C LYS A 32 1.76 30.34 -7.39
N SER A 33 2.70 30.02 -8.29
CA SER A 33 2.42 29.57 -9.66
C SER A 33 2.36 28.03 -9.79
N ILE A 34 2.91 27.28 -8.82
CA ILE A 34 2.82 25.82 -8.76
C ILE A 34 1.54 25.37 -8.01
N THR A 35 1.03 26.19 -7.08
CA THR A 35 -0.20 25.89 -6.32
C THR A 35 -1.51 26.21 -7.05
N THR A 36 -1.48 26.84 -8.22
CA THR A 36 -2.71 27.27 -8.93
C THR A 36 -3.07 26.45 -10.17
N ASN A 37 -2.22 25.49 -10.61
CA ASN A 37 -2.51 24.62 -11.76
C ASN A 37 -2.79 23.15 -11.43
N ILE A 38 -2.72 22.76 -10.15
CA ILE A 38 -3.07 21.40 -9.71
C ILE A 38 -4.56 21.31 -9.30
N ASP A 39 -5.21 22.44 -9.06
CA ASP A 39 -6.56 22.49 -8.48
C ASP A 39 -7.72 22.31 -9.48
N SER A 40 -7.42 22.27 -10.79
CA SER A 40 -8.39 22.01 -11.85
C SER A 40 -8.43 20.53 -12.31
N SER A 41 -7.48 19.70 -11.85
CA SER A 41 -7.47 18.25 -12.10
C SER A 41 -7.80 17.42 -10.85
N SER A 42 -7.70 18.01 -9.65
CA SER A 42 -8.08 17.41 -8.37
C SER A 42 -9.60 17.45 -8.09
N THR A 43 -10.34 18.32 -8.79
CA THR A 43 -11.79 18.53 -8.62
C THR A 43 -12.67 17.44 -9.26
N GLN A 44 -12.11 16.59 -10.14
CA GLN A 44 -12.81 15.45 -10.75
C GLN A 44 -12.69 14.16 -9.90
N LEU A 45 -11.68 14.06 -9.02
CA LEU A 45 -11.45 12.88 -8.17
C LEU A 45 -12.06 12.97 -6.76
N ARG A 46 -12.52 14.15 -6.32
CA ARG A 46 -13.22 14.34 -5.02
C ARG A 46 -14.75 14.48 -5.12
N LYS A 47 -15.34 14.55 -6.33
CA LYS A 47 -16.77 14.84 -6.51
C LYS A 47 -17.67 13.63 -6.80
N LYS A 48 -17.17 12.40 -6.65
CA LYS A 48 -17.98 11.17 -6.66
C LYS A 48 -18.19 10.54 -5.28
N ILE A 49 -17.98 11.31 -4.21
CA ILE A 49 -18.51 11.02 -2.87
C ILE A 49 -19.91 11.66 -2.79
N SER A 50 -20.77 11.37 -3.77
CA SER A 50 -22.14 11.85 -3.77
C SER A 50 -23.01 10.87 -3.00
N LYS A 51 -23.40 11.28 -1.79
CA LYS A 51 -24.67 10.96 -1.13
C LYS A 51 -25.11 9.49 -1.25
N THR A 52 -24.81 8.70 -0.22
CA THR A 52 -25.70 7.61 0.15
C THR A 52 -25.77 7.54 1.66
N LYS A 53 -26.84 8.12 2.23
CA LYS A 53 -27.34 7.66 3.54
C LYS A 53 -27.71 6.18 3.36
N LYS A 54 -26.79 5.25 3.62
CA LYS A 54 -27.12 3.83 3.78
C LYS A 54 -26.06 3.06 4.58
N LYS A 55 -26.48 2.75 5.81
CA LYS A 55 -26.06 1.65 6.69
C LYS A 55 -24.66 1.75 7.30
N ASN A 56 -24.65 1.88 8.63
CA ASN A 56 -23.54 1.83 9.58
C ASN A 56 -22.60 0.60 9.39
N ASN A 57 -22.97 -0.35 8.53
CA ASN A 57 -22.19 -1.53 8.16
C ASN A 57 -20.82 -1.21 7.56
N GLY A 58 -20.67 -0.10 6.82
CA GLY A 58 -19.38 0.31 6.26
C GLY A 58 -18.39 0.72 7.35
N LEU A 59 -18.85 1.52 8.33
CA LEU A 59 -18.06 1.95 9.49
C LEU A 59 -17.70 0.77 10.40
N ILE A 60 -18.65 -0.13 10.67
CA ILE A 60 -18.41 -1.34 11.48
C ILE A 60 -17.39 -2.25 10.80
N TRP A 61 -17.43 -2.34 9.47
CA TRP A 61 -16.47 -3.14 8.72
C TRP A 61 -15.08 -2.50 8.68
N ALA A 62 -15.00 -1.19 8.48
CA ALA A 62 -13.75 -0.45 8.59
C ALA A 62 -13.13 -0.61 10.00
N PHE A 63 -13.93 -0.45 11.06
CA PHE A 63 -13.48 -0.61 12.44
C PHE A 63 -13.01 -2.05 12.73
N LYS A 64 -13.72 -3.06 12.20
CA LYS A 64 -13.32 -4.46 12.30
C LYS A 64 -11.98 -4.71 11.63
N ILE A 65 -11.76 -4.11 10.46
CA ILE A 65 -10.49 -4.18 9.75
C ILE A 65 -9.39 -3.48 10.54
N THR A 66 -9.61 -2.25 11.00
CA THR A 66 -8.62 -1.53 11.81
C THR A 66 -8.26 -2.29 13.08
N PHE A 67 -9.23 -2.95 13.72
CA PHE A 67 -8.97 -3.75 14.90
C PHE A 67 -8.18 -5.03 14.58
N ILE A 68 -8.51 -5.72 13.47
CA ILE A 68 -7.75 -6.89 13.04
C ILE A 68 -6.33 -6.50 12.61
N THR A 69 -6.18 -5.35 11.94
CA THR A 69 -4.87 -4.88 11.47
C THR A 69 -3.99 -4.50 12.64
N LEU A 70 -4.53 -3.79 13.63
CA LEU A 70 -3.84 -3.42 14.85
C LEU A 70 -3.37 -4.65 15.61
N PHE A 71 -4.26 -5.64 15.81
CA PHE A 71 -3.92 -6.85 16.53
C PHE A 71 -2.87 -7.70 15.79
N LEU A 72 -3.00 -7.81 14.46
CA LEU A 72 -2.07 -8.57 13.64
C LEU A 72 -0.69 -7.89 13.58
N ALA A 73 -0.64 -6.55 13.49
CA ALA A 73 0.59 -5.78 13.54
C ALA A 73 1.28 -5.93 14.90
N ALA A 74 0.53 -5.87 16.01
CA ALA A 74 1.07 -6.10 17.35
C ALA A 74 1.63 -7.52 17.50
N PHE A 75 0.88 -8.53 17.05
CA PHE A 75 1.34 -9.93 17.07
C PHE A 75 2.62 -10.11 16.25
N PHE A 76 2.65 -9.59 15.03
CA PHE A 76 3.81 -9.73 14.16
C PHE A 76 5.02 -8.97 14.70
N SER A 77 4.82 -7.77 15.26
CA SER A 77 5.87 -6.99 15.90
C SER A 77 6.53 -7.78 17.04
N LEU A 78 5.75 -8.49 17.87
CA LEU A 78 6.27 -9.38 18.89
C LEU A 78 7.13 -10.49 18.29
N ILE A 79 6.63 -11.22 17.27
CA ILE A 79 7.38 -12.29 16.60
C ILE A 79 8.70 -11.78 16.00
N SER A 80 8.64 -10.61 15.36
CA SER A 80 9.79 -9.93 14.76
C SER A 80 10.84 -9.60 15.81
N GLU A 81 10.41 -9.02 16.94
CA GLU A 81 11.29 -8.65 18.05
C GLU A 81 11.96 -9.89 18.64
N PHE A 82 11.20 -10.96 18.93
CA PHE A 82 11.76 -12.25 19.36
C PHE A 82 12.78 -12.81 18.36
N THR A 83 12.48 -12.76 17.06
CA THR A 83 13.37 -13.28 16.00
C THR A 83 14.67 -12.48 15.90
N ASN A 84 14.60 -11.16 16.08
CA ASN A 84 15.75 -10.25 16.00
C ASN A 84 16.76 -10.45 17.15
N TYR A 85 16.36 -11.03 18.28
CA TYR A 85 17.30 -11.35 19.37
C TYR A 85 18.18 -12.55 19.05
N PHE A 86 17.70 -13.54 18.30
CA PHE A 86 18.39 -14.83 18.17
C PHE A 86 19.29 -14.95 16.94
N HIS A 87 18.98 -14.35 15.78
CA HIS A 87 19.85 -14.49 14.60
C HIS A 87 19.56 -13.51 13.45
N TYR A 88 20.60 -12.86 12.90
CA TYR A 88 20.44 -11.90 11.78
C TYR A 88 19.93 -12.56 10.48
N ILE A 89 20.35 -13.79 10.21
CA ILE A 89 19.94 -14.56 9.02
C ILE A 89 18.42 -14.79 9.03
N ILE A 90 17.85 -15.08 10.20
CA ILE A 90 16.44 -15.40 10.32
C ILE A 90 15.59 -14.16 10.01
N SER A 91 16.03 -12.97 10.43
CA SER A 91 15.37 -11.71 10.09
C SER A 91 15.36 -11.42 8.58
N ILE A 92 16.44 -11.77 7.86
CA ILE A 92 16.49 -11.63 6.39
C ILE A 92 15.52 -12.60 5.70
N ILE A 93 15.47 -13.86 6.15
CA ILE A 93 14.48 -14.82 5.65
C ILE A 93 13.05 -14.32 5.92
N LEU A 94 12.80 -13.80 7.13
CA LEU A 94 11.49 -13.29 7.52
C LEU A 94 11.07 -12.11 6.64
N LEU A 95 12.00 -11.17 6.38
CA LEU A 95 11.78 -10.04 5.47
C LEU A 95 11.33 -10.54 4.08
N PHE A 96 12.01 -11.54 3.54
CA PHE A 96 11.68 -12.09 2.22
C PHE A 96 10.30 -12.77 2.21
N ILE A 97 9.96 -13.51 3.28
CA ILE A 97 8.65 -14.12 3.46
C ILE A 97 7.53 -13.07 3.48
N LEU A 98 7.74 -11.93 4.14
CA LEU A 98 6.75 -10.84 4.20
C LEU A 98 6.53 -10.15 2.88
N ILE A 99 7.61 -9.89 2.15
CA ILE A 99 7.52 -9.34 0.80
C ILE A 99 6.74 -10.31 -0.08
N PHE A 100 7.06 -11.60 -0.05
CA PHE A 100 6.31 -12.60 -0.81
C PHE A 100 4.84 -12.68 -0.39
N LEU A 101 4.54 -12.66 0.90
CA LEU A 101 3.17 -12.71 1.40
C LEU A 101 2.36 -11.50 0.89
N SER A 102 2.96 -10.30 0.88
CA SER A 102 2.32 -9.10 0.35
C SER A 102 2.02 -9.20 -1.16
N LEU A 103 2.91 -9.82 -1.94
CA LEU A 103 2.74 -10.03 -3.38
C LEU A 103 1.66 -11.10 -3.67
N ILE A 104 1.69 -12.21 -2.94
CA ILE A 104 0.73 -13.31 -3.12
C ILE A 104 -0.68 -12.86 -2.72
N ALA A 105 -0.82 -12.14 -1.61
CA ALA A 105 -2.09 -11.57 -1.18
C ALA A 105 -2.65 -10.59 -2.23
N ASP A 106 -1.81 -9.70 -2.76
CA ASP A 106 -2.18 -8.79 -3.86
C ASP A 106 -2.68 -9.58 -5.09
N ALA A 107 -1.94 -10.62 -5.48
CA ALA A 107 -2.30 -11.47 -6.61
C ALA A 107 -3.68 -12.13 -6.43
N ILE A 108 -4.00 -12.60 -5.22
CA ILE A 108 -5.29 -13.23 -4.87
C ILE A 108 -6.43 -12.19 -4.92
N GLY A 109 -6.22 -11.00 -4.37
CA GLY A 109 -7.23 -9.93 -4.39
C GLY A 109 -7.56 -9.46 -5.81
N VAL A 110 -6.53 -9.26 -6.63
CA VAL A 110 -6.67 -8.92 -8.06
C VAL A 110 -7.31 -10.06 -8.84
N ALA A 111 -6.92 -11.31 -8.60
CA ALA A 111 -7.52 -12.46 -9.28
C ALA A 111 -9.01 -12.59 -8.94
N ALA A 112 -9.39 -12.41 -7.67
CA ALA A 112 -10.78 -12.47 -7.23
C ALA A 112 -11.67 -11.40 -7.89
N THR A 113 -11.13 -10.20 -8.12
CA THR A 113 -11.87 -9.07 -8.73
C THR A 113 -11.91 -9.13 -10.25
N SER A 114 -10.88 -9.69 -10.89
CA SER A 114 -10.80 -9.83 -12.36
C SER A 114 -11.45 -11.11 -12.90
N CYS A 115 -11.81 -12.07 -12.05
CA CYS A 115 -12.38 -13.33 -12.49
C CYS A 115 -13.85 -13.19 -12.91
N ASN A 116 -14.16 -13.58 -14.14
CA ASN A 116 -15.54 -13.67 -14.61
C ASN A 116 -16.29 -14.82 -13.90
N PRO A 117 -17.53 -14.61 -13.43
CA PRO A 117 -18.28 -15.63 -12.70
C PRO A 117 -18.82 -16.77 -13.58
N GLU A 118 -19.05 -16.51 -14.88
CA GLU A 118 -19.56 -17.49 -15.87
C GLU A 118 -18.77 -18.80 -15.94
N PRO A 119 -17.43 -18.79 -16.14
CA PRO A 119 -16.64 -20.02 -16.18
C PRO A 119 -16.65 -20.79 -14.85
N ILE A 120 -16.94 -20.13 -13.72
CA ILE A 120 -17.02 -20.78 -12.40
C ILE A 120 -18.39 -21.43 -12.19
N TYR A 121 -19.47 -20.84 -12.71
CA TYR A 121 -20.78 -21.50 -12.73
C TYR A 121 -20.77 -22.80 -13.53
N ALA A 122 -20.05 -22.82 -14.67
CA ALA A 122 -19.87 -24.02 -15.47
C ALA A 122 -19.05 -25.12 -14.74
N LEU A 123 -18.10 -24.73 -13.88
CA LEU A 123 -17.35 -25.68 -13.04
C LEU A 123 -18.19 -26.17 -11.84
N ALA A 124 -19.02 -25.29 -11.28
CA ALA A 124 -19.91 -25.64 -10.16
C ALA A 124 -21.01 -26.63 -10.59
N SER A 125 -21.49 -26.55 -11.83
CA SER A 125 -22.45 -27.53 -12.37
C SER A 125 -21.81 -28.91 -12.56
N ARG A 126 -20.51 -28.96 -12.88
CA ARG A 126 -19.70 -30.19 -12.96
C ARG A 126 -19.24 -30.72 -11.59
N LYS A 127 -19.61 -30.04 -10.49
CA LYS A 127 -19.23 -30.39 -9.11
C LYS A 127 -17.72 -30.51 -8.88
N GLU A 128 -16.93 -29.69 -9.57
CA GLU A 128 -15.48 -29.63 -9.36
C GLU A 128 -15.15 -29.24 -7.91
N PRO A 129 -14.16 -29.88 -7.25
CA PRO A 129 -13.79 -29.56 -5.88
C PRO A 129 -13.34 -28.10 -5.77
N GLY A 130 -13.85 -27.38 -4.77
CA GLY A 130 -13.55 -25.95 -4.55
C GLY A 130 -14.39 -24.98 -5.39
N SER A 131 -15.22 -25.44 -6.33
CA SER A 131 -16.04 -24.57 -7.19
C SER A 131 -17.07 -23.73 -6.41
N LYS A 132 -17.63 -24.28 -5.33
CA LYS A 132 -18.57 -23.56 -4.44
C LYS A 132 -17.88 -22.42 -3.69
N GLN A 133 -16.68 -22.69 -3.16
CA GLN A 133 -15.86 -21.71 -2.45
C GLN A 133 -15.39 -20.62 -3.41
N ALA A 134 -14.95 -20.97 -4.62
CA ALA A 134 -14.56 -20.02 -5.66
C ALA A 134 -15.71 -19.05 -5.98
N LEU A 135 -16.93 -19.56 -6.09
CA LEU A 135 -18.11 -18.71 -6.30
C LEU A 135 -18.37 -17.75 -5.12
N LEU A 136 -18.12 -18.20 -3.88
CA LEU A 136 -18.26 -17.34 -2.70
C LEU A 136 -17.18 -16.25 -2.65
N LEU A 137 -15.94 -16.57 -3.02
CA LEU A 137 -14.85 -15.61 -3.15
C LEU A 137 -15.20 -14.53 -4.18
N ILE A 138 -15.68 -14.91 -5.36
CA ILE A 138 -16.06 -13.95 -6.42
C ILE A 138 -17.26 -13.09 -6.00
N ARG A 139 -18.26 -13.67 -5.33
CA ARG A 139 -19.41 -12.91 -4.81
C ARG A 139 -19.02 -11.87 -3.76
N ASN A 140 -17.93 -12.11 -3.04
CA ASN A 140 -17.39 -11.21 -2.04
C ASN A 140 -16.07 -10.57 -2.49
N ALA A 141 -15.80 -10.52 -3.80
CA ALA A 141 -14.50 -10.12 -4.35
C ALA A 141 -14.03 -8.75 -3.85
N GLU A 142 -14.93 -7.78 -3.73
CA GLU A 142 -14.63 -6.45 -3.21
C GLU A 142 -14.08 -6.50 -1.77
N LYS A 143 -14.70 -7.32 -0.90
CA LYS A 143 -14.22 -7.49 0.48
C LYS A 143 -12.91 -8.24 0.54
N VAL A 144 -12.74 -9.29 -0.28
CA VAL A 144 -11.51 -10.08 -0.34
C VAL A 144 -10.36 -9.20 -0.83
N SER A 145 -10.57 -8.43 -1.90
CA SER A 145 -9.56 -7.52 -2.43
C SER A 145 -9.14 -6.48 -1.42
N ASN A 146 -10.07 -5.84 -0.71
CA ASN A 146 -9.72 -4.84 0.28
C ASN A 146 -8.97 -5.45 1.49
N ILE A 147 -9.25 -6.70 1.86
CA ILE A 147 -8.51 -7.37 2.93
C ILE A 147 -7.13 -7.81 2.44
N CYS A 148 -7.05 -8.42 1.27
CA CYS A 148 -5.78 -8.96 0.75
C CYS A 148 -4.83 -7.86 0.26
N CYS A 149 -5.34 -6.90 -0.52
CA CYS A 149 -4.51 -5.85 -1.08
C CYS A 149 -4.21 -4.75 -0.07
N ASP A 150 -5.21 -4.27 0.68
CA ASP A 150 -5.02 -3.13 1.57
C ASP A 150 -4.57 -3.60 2.95
N VAL A 151 -5.35 -4.42 3.64
CA VAL A 151 -5.04 -4.82 5.02
C VAL A 151 -3.74 -5.62 5.12
N ILE A 152 -3.66 -6.73 4.39
CA ILE A 152 -2.50 -7.62 4.45
C ILE A 152 -1.29 -6.96 3.78
N GLY A 153 -1.51 -6.25 2.66
CA GLY A 153 -0.48 -5.51 1.96
C GLY A 153 0.14 -4.40 2.80
N ASP A 154 -0.66 -3.55 3.44
CA ASP A 154 -0.19 -2.42 4.26
C ASP A 154 0.56 -2.92 5.49
N ILE A 155 0.04 -3.94 6.19
CA ILE A 155 0.71 -4.51 7.37
C ILE A 155 2.04 -5.13 6.98
N CYS A 156 2.07 -5.98 5.95
CA CYS A 156 3.32 -6.60 5.50
C CYS A 156 4.32 -5.55 5.03
N GLY A 157 3.85 -4.49 4.35
CA GLY A 157 4.69 -3.37 3.92
C GLY A 157 5.32 -2.61 5.10
N ILE A 158 4.51 -2.22 6.10
CA ILE A 158 5.00 -1.48 7.27
C ILE A 158 5.96 -2.34 8.09
N VAL A 159 5.57 -3.59 8.36
CA VAL A 159 6.38 -4.54 9.15
C VAL A 159 7.69 -4.88 8.45
N SER A 160 7.66 -5.15 7.14
CA SER A 160 8.88 -5.43 6.37
C SER A 160 9.81 -4.22 6.32
N GLY A 161 9.28 -3.00 6.21
CA GLY A 161 10.06 -1.77 6.30
C GLY A 161 10.73 -1.60 7.68
N ALA A 162 10.00 -1.85 8.77
CA ALA A 162 10.56 -1.79 10.12
C ALA A 162 11.68 -2.84 10.32
N LEU A 163 11.47 -4.06 9.85
CA LEU A 163 12.47 -5.13 9.86
C LEU A 163 13.72 -4.75 9.06
N LEU A 164 13.54 -4.16 7.87
CA LEU A 164 14.65 -3.74 7.01
C LEU A 164 15.56 -2.73 7.70
N ILE A 165 14.98 -1.75 8.40
CA ILE A 165 15.74 -0.76 9.17
C ILE A 165 16.53 -1.45 10.28
N GLY A 166 15.88 -2.35 11.05
CA GLY A 166 16.54 -3.10 12.12
C GLY A 166 17.71 -3.97 11.63
N ILE A 167 17.52 -4.67 10.51
CA ILE A 167 18.55 -5.52 9.88
C ILE A 167 19.70 -4.66 9.36
N THR A 168 19.40 -3.57 8.64
CA THR A 168 20.42 -2.71 8.04
C THR A 168 21.22 -1.98 9.10
N TYR A 169 20.58 -1.56 10.20
CA TYR A 169 21.26 -0.95 11.33
C TYR A 169 22.24 -1.92 11.99
N LYS A 170 21.84 -3.18 12.25
CA LYS A 170 22.75 -4.21 12.79
C LYS A 170 23.88 -4.55 11.82
N PHE A 171 23.59 -4.65 10.52
CA PHE A 171 24.60 -4.95 9.50
C PHE A 171 25.64 -3.83 9.35
N SER A 172 25.19 -2.57 9.45
CA SER A 172 26.05 -1.41 9.26
C SER A 172 26.67 -0.89 10.57
N ALA A 173 26.50 -1.61 11.69
CA ALA A 173 26.98 -1.19 13.01
C ALA A 173 28.50 -0.95 13.07
N SER A 174 29.29 -1.66 12.25
CA SER A 174 30.75 -1.54 12.17
C SER A 174 31.26 -0.46 11.20
N PHE A 175 30.37 0.25 10.49
CA PHE A 175 30.75 1.25 9.49
C PHE A 175 30.62 2.69 10.01
N SER A 176 31.16 3.65 9.26
CA SER A 176 30.99 5.09 9.53
C SER A 176 29.54 5.55 9.34
N GLU A 177 29.13 6.60 10.04
CA GLU A 177 27.74 7.09 10.05
C GLU A 177 27.22 7.46 8.65
N SER A 178 28.08 8.05 7.81
CA SER A 178 27.76 8.37 6.42
C SER A 178 27.50 7.12 5.58
N ALA A 179 28.27 6.06 5.80
CA ALA A 179 28.07 4.79 5.09
C ALA A 179 26.78 4.09 5.53
N LYS A 180 26.42 4.16 6.82
CA LYS A 180 25.15 3.60 7.34
C LYS A 180 23.93 4.16 6.62
N LEU A 181 23.89 5.48 6.44
CA LEU A 181 22.79 6.17 5.79
C LEU A 181 22.66 5.73 4.32
N ILE A 182 23.78 5.65 3.60
CA ILE A 182 23.81 5.22 2.19
C ILE A 182 23.32 3.77 2.07
N ILE A 183 23.80 2.86 2.93
CA ILE A 183 23.40 1.46 2.91
C ILE A 183 21.89 1.33 3.21
N ASN A 184 21.37 2.08 4.18
CA ASN A 184 19.94 2.06 4.51
C ASN A 184 19.06 2.54 3.35
N ILE A 185 19.44 3.63 2.70
CA ILE A 185 18.72 4.15 1.52
C ILE A 185 18.81 3.15 0.36
N ALA A 186 19.98 2.57 0.10
CA ALA A 186 20.16 1.57 -0.94
C ALA A 186 19.28 0.34 -0.68
N ALA A 187 19.28 -0.17 0.55
CA ALA A 187 18.47 -1.32 0.96
C ALA A 187 16.96 -1.03 0.82
N ALA A 188 16.50 0.13 1.31
CA ALA A 188 15.11 0.58 1.15
C ALA A 188 14.71 0.70 -0.33
N SER A 189 15.58 1.24 -1.17
CA SER A 189 15.33 1.40 -2.60
C SER A 189 15.20 0.06 -3.32
N ILE A 190 16.06 -0.90 -2.98
CA ILE A 190 16.00 -2.27 -3.54
C ILE A 190 14.67 -2.95 -3.14
N VAL A 191 14.30 -2.89 -1.86
CA VAL A 191 13.06 -3.49 -1.36
C VAL A 191 11.82 -2.82 -1.95
N ALA A 192 11.83 -1.48 -2.05
CA ALA A 192 10.74 -0.72 -2.66
C ALA A 192 10.58 -1.08 -4.15
N GLY A 193 11.68 -1.10 -4.91
CA GLY A 193 11.68 -1.49 -6.32
C GLY A 193 11.16 -2.92 -6.52
N PHE A 194 11.59 -3.85 -5.67
CA PHE A 194 11.12 -5.24 -5.73
C PHE A 194 9.64 -5.37 -5.37
N THR A 195 9.16 -4.62 -4.37
CA THR A 195 7.76 -4.67 -3.94
C THR A 195 6.83 -4.08 -5.01
N VAL A 196 7.18 -2.91 -5.55
CA VAL A 196 6.37 -2.24 -6.59
C VAL A 196 6.45 -2.97 -7.92
N GLY A 197 7.64 -3.37 -8.35
CA GLY A 197 7.84 -4.15 -9.58
C GLY A 197 7.18 -5.54 -9.48
N GLY A 198 7.28 -6.18 -8.33
CA GLY A 198 6.63 -7.45 -8.03
C GLY A 198 5.12 -7.38 -8.15
N LYS A 199 4.47 -6.36 -7.57
CA LYS A 199 3.02 -6.13 -7.73
C LYS A 199 2.63 -5.98 -9.20
N ALA A 200 3.39 -5.22 -10.00
CA ALA A 200 3.09 -5.05 -11.42
C ALA A 200 3.19 -6.38 -12.20
N PHE A 201 4.22 -7.18 -11.92
CA PHE A 201 4.39 -8.50 -12.50
C PHE A 201 3.27 -9.47 -12.11
N PHE A 202 2.94 -9.52 -10.81
CA PHE A 202 1.89 -10.38 -10.27
C PHE A 202 0.48 -9.98 -10.76
N LYS A 203 0.24 -8.69 -11.00
CA LYS A 203 -1.04 -8.23 -11.56
C LYS A 203 -1.28 -8.80 -12.95
N ASN A 204 -0.25 -8.83 -13.80
CA ASN A 204 -0.37 -9.37 -15.16
C ASN A 204 -0.65 -10.89 -15.15
N ILE A 205 0.08 -11.65 -14.34
CA ILE A 205 -0.18 -13.10 -14.20
C ILE A 205 -1.56 -13.36 -13.58
N SER A 206 -1.99 -12.54 -12.61
CA SER A 206 -3.28 -12.67 -11.94
C SER A 206 -4.46 -12.42 -12.86
N VAL A 207 -4.37 -11.45 -13.77
CA VAL A 207 -5.44 -11.21 -14.74
C VAL A 207 -5.48 -12.33 -15.77
N ARG A 208 -4.32 -12.78 -16.28
CA ARG A 208 -4.25 -13.83 -17.31
C ARG A 208 -4.67 -15.21 -16.81
N ARG A 209 -4.39 -15.54 -15.56
CA ARG A 209 -4.76 -16.81 -14.90
C ARG A 209 -5.70 -16.62 -13.71
N SER A 210 -6.59 -15.62 -13.78
CA SER A 210 -7.51 -15.28 -12.69
C SER A 210 -8.35 -16.47 -12.24
N LYS A 211 -8.87 -17.25 -13.19
CA LYS A 211 -9.63 -18.47 -12.93
C LYS A 211 -8.85 -19.51 -12.11
N ASP A 212 -7.63 -19.82 -12.52
CA ASP A 212 -6.83 -20.86 -11.89
C ASP A 212 -6.41 -20.45 -10.47
N ILE A 213 -6.05 -19.17 -10.29
CA ILE A 213 -5.64 -18.62 -8.99
C ILE A 213 -6.82 -18.62 -8.01
N VAL A 214 -8.01 -18.20 -8.46
CA VAL A 214 -9.22 -18.24 -7.63
C VAL A 214 -9.59 -19.68 -7.29
N LEU A 215 -9.51 -20.62 -8.24
CA LEU A 215 -9.81 -22.03 -7.99
C LEU A 215 -8.79 -22.67 -7.03
N LEU A 216 -7.50 -22.35 -7.18
CA LEU A 216 -6.45 -22.82 -6.29
C LEU A 216 -6.66 -22.28 -4.86
N THR A 217 -6.94 -20.98 -4.72
CA THR A 217 -7.25 -20.35 -3.43
C THR A 217 -8.49 -20.98 -2.79
N ALA A 218 -9.53 -21.22 -3.59
CA ALA A 218 -10.74 -21.88 -3.14
C ALA A 218 -10.53 -23.36 -2.78
N ARG A 219 -9.57 -24.04 -3.41
CA ARG A 219 -9.20 -25.42 -3.06
C ARG A 219 -8.44 -25.44 -1.73
N PHE A 220 -7.49 -24.52 -1.53
CA PHE A 220 -6.82 -24.34 -0.25
C PHE A 220 -7.80 -24.05 0.89
N ILE A 221 -8.75 -23.14 0.67
CA ILE A 221 -9.77 -22.85 1.68
C ILE A 221 -10.70 -24.05 1.92
N SER A 222 -10.99 -24.85 0.88
CA SER A 222 -11.82 -26.05 1.02
C SER A 222 -11.12 -27.20 1.74
N ILE A 223 -9.79 -27.22 1.81
CA ILE A 223 -9.05 -28.20 2.64
C ILE A 223 -9.22 -27.86 4.12
N PHE A 224 -9.21 -26.55 4.45
CA PHE A 224 -9.39 -26.09 5.83
C PHE A 224 -10.87 -25.99 6.26
N TYR A 225 -11.79 -25.83 5.30
CA TYR A 225 -13.21 -25.62 5.57
C TYR A 225 -14.06 -26.70 4.89
N ASN A 226 -14.52 -27.66 5.69
CA ASN A 226 -15.35 -28.77 5.22
C ASN A 226 -16.74 -28.26 4.79
N PRO A 227 -17.18 -28.48 3.53
CA PRO A 227 -18.39 -27.87 3.01
C PRO A 227 -19.62 -28.70 3.36
N LYS A 228 -20.13 -28.62 4.60
CA LYS A 228 -21.44 -29.20 4.93
C LYS A 228 -22.60 -28.21 4.91
N ASP A 229 -22.37 -26.92 5.11
CA ASP A 229 -23.50 -25.99 5.27
C ASP A 229 -23.42 -24.86 4.25
N MET A 230 -24.14 -25.00 3.12
CA MET A 230 -24.56 -23.81 2.39
C MET A 230 -25.88 -24.01 1.63
N PRO A 231 -26.85 -23.10 1.80
CA PRO A 231 -28.19 -23.21 1.23
C PRO A 231 -28.16 -22.93 -0.27
N THR A 232 -28.56 -23.93 -1.05
CA THR A 232 -28.89 -23.76 -2.47
C THR A 232 -30.12 -22.85 -2.58
N LYS A 233 -29.96 -21.60 -3.03
CA LYS A 233 -31.10 -20.79 -3.47
C LYS A 233 -31.69 -21.44 -4.72
N LYS A 234 -32.86 -22.08 -4.58
CA LYS A 234 -33.67 -22.58 -5.69
C LYS A 234 -33.99 -21.42 -6.64
N LYS A 235 -33.75 -21.61 -7.95
CA LYS A 235 -34.29 -20.76 -9.01
C LYS A 235 -35.81 -20.79 -8.88
N LYS A 236 -36.46 -19.64 -8.67
CA LYS A 236 -37.89 -19.50 -8.96
C LYS A 236 -38.04 -19.60 -10.47
N LYS A 237 -38.73 -20.65 -10.92
CA LYS A 237 -39.33 -20.72 -12.25
C LYS A 237 -40.39 -19.64 -12.37
#